data_AF-M1WZ77-F1
#
_entry.id   AF-M1WZ77-F1
#
_cell.length_a   1.000
_cell.length_b   1.000
_cell.length_c   1.000
_cell.angle_alpha   90.00
_cell.angle_beta   90.00
_cell.angle_gamma   90.00
#
_symmetry.space_group_name_H-M   'P 1'
#
loop_
_entity.id
_entity.type
_entity.pdbx_description
1 polymer ?
#
loop_
_entity_poly.entity_id
_entity_poly.type
_entity_poly.pdbx_seq_one_letter_code
_entity_poly.pdbx_strand_id
1 'polypeptide(L)'
;MLVNRLTTPEITSSQARGDILGVVLSSVLILTGLIWQQVQPKTPNAVQLIGNKGFEMLPELPQAVKTELAWASHLLLTNTVTQSLLILFQGQVLLRRGILGPRSDVEPGSILNRVLQTEKPIYLVDLNIYPGRVEFGFLPDNTQGIICQPIGNKGVLILGANAPRSYTKQDERWIAGIADKLAVTLNIIDSI
;
A
#
# COMPACT_ATOMS: atom_id res chain seq x y z
N MET A 1 -14.61 -44.20 -17.99
CA MET A 1 -15.83 -44.44 -17.19
C MET A 1 -17.02 -44.80 -18.09
N LEU A 2 -17.49 -43.92 -18.98
CA LEU A 2 -18.70 -44.17 -19.79
C LEU A 2 -18.60 -45.38 -20.75
N VAL A 3 -17.48 -45.53 -21.46
CA VAL A 3 -17.28 -46.61 -22.44
C VAL A 3 -17.31 -48.00 -21.78
N ASN A 4 -16.64 -48.15 -20.63
CA ASN A 4 -16.61 -49.42 -19.88
C ASN A 4 -17.99 -49.81 -19.35
N ARG A 5 -18.84 -48.81 -19.06
CA ARG A 5 -20.23 -48.99 -18.60
C ARG A 5 -21.18 -49.42 -19.72
N LEU A 6 -20.88 -49.03 -20.96
CA LEU A 6 -21.64 -49.39 -22.16
C LEU A 6 -21.30 -50.78 -22.69
N THR A 7 -20.10 -51.30 -22.40
CA THR A 7 -19.58 -52.56 -22.96
C THR A 7 -19.63 -53.74 -22.00
N THR A 8 -20.02 -53.56 -20.73
CA THR A 8 -20.00 -54.63 -19.71
C THR A 8 -21.43 -55.05 -19.33
N PRO A 9 -21.83 -56.33 -19.51
CA PRO A 9 -23.20 -56.80 -19.23
C PRO A 9 -23.61 -56.76 -17.74
N GLU A 10 -22.66 -57.02 -16.84
CA GLU A 10 -22.87 -56.98 -15.38
C GLU A 10 -21.77 -56.16 -14.70
N ILE A 11 -22.15 -55.32 -13.73
CA ILE A 11 -21.22 -54.43 -13.04
C ILE A 11 -20.52 -55.21 -11.92
N THR A 12 -19.21 -55.35 -12.03
CA THR A 12 -18.39 -55.96 -10.96
C THR A 12 -18.14 -54.99 -9.80
N SER A 13 -17.91 -55.50 -8.59
CA SER A 13 -17.65 -54.69 -7.39
C SER A 13 -16.35 -53.88 -7.47
N SER A 14 -15.36 -54.33 -8.24
CA SER A 14 -14.16 -53.55 -8.56
C SER A 14 -14.46 -52.38 -9.49
N GLN A 15 -15.33 -52.59 -10.49
CA GLN A 15 -15.75 -51.55 -11.44
C GLN A 15 -16.57 -50.44 -10.76
N ALA A 16 -17.49 -50.79 -9.86
CA ALA A 16 -18.25 -49.79 -9.09
C ALA A 16 -17.34 -48.91 -8.20
N ARG A 17 -16.32 -49.50 -7.57
CA ARG A 17 -15.33 -48.75 -6.77
C ARG A 17 -14.46 -47.85 -7.65
N GLY A 18 -14.04 -48.34 -8.81
CA GLY A 18 -13.31 -47.54 -9.81
C GLY A 18 -14.10 -46.34 -10.31
N ASP A 19 -15.41 -46.52 -10.59
CA ASP A 19 -16.30 -45.44 -11.03
C ASP A 19 -16.43 -44.33 -9.97
N ILE A 20 -16.57 -44.69 -8.69
CA ILE A 20 -16.61 -43.72 -7.59
C ILE A 20 -15.31 -42.91 -7.52
N LEU A 21 -14.15 -43.59 -7.56
CA LEU A 21 -12.86 -42.92 -7.57
C LEU A 21 -12.71 -42.00 -8.79
N GLY A 22 -13.22 -42.41 -9.95
CA GLY A 22 -13.26 -41.61 -11.17
C GLY A 22 -14.08 -40.33 -11.05
N VAL A 23 -15.27 -40.41 -10.44
CA VAL A 23 -16.14 -39.25 -10.20
C VAL A 23 -15.49 -38.30 -9.20
N VAL A 24 -14.92 -38.83 -8.11
CA VAL A 24 -14.20 -38.02 -7.11
C VAL A 24 -13.01 -37.31 -7.75
N LEU A 25 -12.19 -38.02 -8.51
CA LEU A 25 -11.04 -37.45 -9.21
C LEU A 25 -11.47 -36.35 -10.20
N SER A 26 -12.52 -36.60 -10.99
CA SER A 26 -13.06 -35.61 -11.93
C SER A 26 -13.56 -34.35 -11.21
N SER A 27 -14.23 -34.53 -10.08
CA SER A 27 -14.75 -33.44 -9.25
C SER A 27 -13.61 -32.61 -8.66
N VAL A 28 -12.56 -33.26 -8.15
CA VAL A 28 -11.35 -32.60 -7.65
C VAL A 28 -10.61 -31.84 -8.75
N LEU A 29 -10.46 -32.42 -9.94
CA LEU A 29 -9.82 -31.75 -11.08
C LEU A 29 -10.60 -30.53 -11.55
N ILE A 30 -11.94 -30.61 -11.62
CA ILE A 30 -12.80 -29.47 -11.94
C ILE A 30 -12.67 -28.38 -10.87
N LEU A 31 -12.75 -28.75 -9.58
CA LEU A 31 -12.63 -27.78 -8.49
C LEU A 31 -11.26 -27.10 -8.49
N THR A 32 -10.19 -27.86 -8.76
CA THR A 32 -8.82 -27.34 -8.88
C THR A 32 -8.71 -26.38 -10.06
N GLY A 33 -9.28 -26.73 -11.22
CA GLY A 33 -9.34 -25.86 -12.40
C GLY A 33 -10.09 -24.55 -12.13
N LEU A 34 -11.22 -24.63 -11.41
CA LEU A 34 -12.00 -23.46 -11.01
C LEU A 34 -11.26 -22.58 -9.99
N ILE A 35 -10.53 -23.18 -9.04
CA ILE A 35 -9.65 -22.45 -8.11
C ILE A 35 -8.53 -21.74 -8.88
N TRP A 36 -8.01 -22.34 -9.95
CA TRP A 36 -6.96 -21.77 -10.80
C TRP A 36 -7.47 -20.69 -11.76
N GLN A 37 -8.76 -20.65 -12.05
CA GLN A 37 -9.40 -19.62 -12.86
C GLN A 37 -9.51 -18.27 -12.12
N GLN A 38 -8.57 -18.02 -11.20
CA GLN A 38 -8.58 -16.95 -10.21
C GLN A 38 -9.05 -15.64 -10.81
N VAL A 39 -10.02 -15.07 -10.09
CA VAL A 39 -10.51 -13.71 -10.18
C VAL A 39 -9.33 -12.79 -10.42
N GLN A 40 -9.13 -12.34 -11.66
CA GLN A 40 -8.21 -11.25 -11.97
C GLN A 40 -8.65 -10.07 -11.10
N PRO A 41 -7.82 -9.60 -10.14
CA PRO A 41 -8.17 -8.44 -9.36
C PRO A 41 -8.42 -7.30 -10.33
N LYS A 42 -9.65 -6.75 -10.32
CA LYS A 42 -9.91 -5.55 -11.12
C LYS A 42 -8.93 -4.49 -10.66
N THR A 43 -8.12 -4.00 -11.59
CA THR A 43 -7.23 -2.89 -11.32
C THR A 43 -8.09 -1.72 -10.85
N PRO A 44 -7.77 -1.13 -9.69
CA PRO A 44 -8.50 0.03 -9.22
C PRO A 44 -8.44 1.15 -10.26
N ASN A 45 -9.55 1.86 -10.48
CA ASN A 45 -9.57 2.99 -11.41
C ASN A 45 -8.66 4.09 -10.87
N ALA A 46 -7.52 4.28 -11.54
CA ALA A 46 -6.57 5.32 -11.21
C ALA A 46 -7.06 6.67 -11.74
N VAL A 47 -6.96 7.71 -10.92
CA VAL A 47 -7.25 9.09 -11.31
C VAL A 47 -5.96 9.84 -11.61
N GLN A 48 -6.05 10.93 -12.35
CA GLN A 48 -4.95 11.90 -12.43
C GLN A 48 -5.04 12.83 -11.22
N LEU A 49 -4.02 12.86 -10.36
CA LEU A 49 -4.06 13.75 -9.19
C LEU A 49 -4.03 15.22 -9.63
N ILE A 50 -4.80 16.05 -8.91
CA ILE A 50 -4.89 17.49 -9.14
C ILE A 50 -3.80 18.19 -8.32
N GLY A 51 -2.87 18.83 -9.00
CA GLY A 51 -1.78 19.57 -8.37
C GLY A 51 -0.57 19.70 -9.29
N ASN A 52 0.42 20.47 -8.83
CA ASN A 52 1.67 20.68 -9.56
C ASN A 52 2.72 19.66 -9.11
N LYS A 53 3.53 19.16 -10.05
CA LYS A 53 4.71 18.39 -9.70
C LYS A 53 5.73 19.32 -9.05
N GLY A 54 6.23 18.95 -7.88
CA GLY A 54 7.18 19.76 -7.14
C GLY A 54 8.05 18.95 -6.20
N PHE A 55 9.05 19.65 -5.67
CA PHE A 55 9.98 19.15 -4.68
C PHE A 55 10.34 20.31 -3.76
N GLU A 56 9.82 20.26 -2.54
CA GLU A 56 10.03 21.25 -1.50
C GLU A 56 10.70 20.57 -0.31
N MET A 57 11.68 21.24 0.29
CA MET A 57 12.44 20.72 1.42
C MET A 57 12.80 21.87 2.34
N LEU A 58 12.81 21.61 3.65
CA LEU A 58 13.21 22.61 4.63
C LEU A 58 14.69 23.00 4.42
N PRO A 59 14.99 24.29 4.16
CA PRO A 59 16.32 24.73 3.75
C PRO A 59 17.34 24.66 4.90
N GLU A 60 16.90 24.64 6.15
CA GLU A 60 17.77 24.63 7.34
C GLU A 60 18.33 23.24 7.68
N LEU A 61 17.90 22.19 6.95
CA LEU A 61 18.34 20.82 7.23
C LEU A 61 19.83 20.59 6.92
N PRO A 62 20.54 19.77 7.74
CA PRO A 62 21.89 19.34 7.44
C PRO A 62 21.98 18.62 6.09
N GLN A 63 23.10 18.82 5.37
CA GLN A 63 23.26 18.29 4.00
C GLN A 63 23.12 16.77 3.92
N ALA A 64 23.61 16.04 4.93
CA ALA A 64 23.45 14.59 5.02
C ALA A 64 21.95 14.21 5.06
N VAL A 65 21.15 14.88 5.89
CA VAL A 65 19.71 14.63 6.00
C VAL A 65 18.98 14.99 4.71
N LYS A 66 19.32 16.14 4.09
CA LYS A 66 18.75 16.54 2.80
C LYS A 66 18.95 15.47 1.72
N THR A 67 20.17 14.95 1.64
CA THR A 67 20.54 13.91 0.66
C THR A 67 19.71 12.66 0.88
N GLU A 68 19.54 12.27 2.14
CA GLU A 68 18.81 11.06 2.52
C GLU A 68 17.30 11.17 2.33
N LEU A 69 16.71 12.31 2.68
CA LEU A 69 15.30 12.59 2.40
C LEU A 69 15.03 12.67 0.89
N ALA A 70 15.94 13.27 0.11
CA ALA A 70 15.86 13.30 -1.34
C ALA A 70 15.95 11.88 -1.94
N TRP A 71 16.85 11.04 -1.43
CA TRP A 71 16.99 9.65 -1.86
C TRP A 71 15.75 8.82 -1.51
N ALA A 72 15.31 8.85 -0.25
CA ALA A 72 14.15 8.08 0.22
C ALA A 72 12.87 8.46 -0.53
N SER A 73 12.59 9.77 -0.66
CA SER A 73 11.43 10.25 -1.40
C SER A 73 11.47 9.87 -2.87
N HIS A 74 12.65 9.86 -3.49
CA HIS A 74 12.80 9.44 -4.88
C HIS A 74 12.50 7.95 -5.05
N LEU A 75 13.05 7.10 -4.17
CA LEU A 75 12.82 5.66 -4.23
C LEU A 75 11.36 5.31 -4.03
N LEU A 76 10.69 5.95 -3.08
CA LEU A 76 9.26 5.72 -2.83
C LEU A 76 8.41 6.11 -4.04
N LEU A 77 8.68 7.25 -4.67
CA LEU A 77 7.93 7.70 -5.85
C LEU A 77 8.20 6.89 -7.12
N THR A 78 9.37 6.25 -7.22
CA THR A 78 9.75 5.48 -8.43
C THR A 78 9.53 3.98 -8.31
N ASN A 79 9.50 3.43 -7.10
CA ASN A 79 9.37 1.99 -6.86
C ASN A 79 8.06 1.58 -6.18
N THR A 80 7.17 2.53 -5.90
CA THR A 80 5.81 2.24 -5.39
C THR A 80 4.77 3.01 -6.21
N VAL A 81 3.49 2.74 -5.95
CA VAL A 81 2.35 3.46 -6.54
C VAL A 81 2.15 4.89 -6.00
N THR A 82 3.04 5.36 -5.10
CA THR A 82 2.97 6.70 -4.52
C THR A 82 3.14 7.77 -5.59
N GLN A 83 2.29 8.80 -5.55
CA GLN A 83 2.35 9.96 -6.45
C GLN A 83 2.56 11.29 -5.71
N SER A 84 2.24 11.33 -4.42
CA SER A 84 2.46 12.47 -3.53
C SER A 84 3.04 11.98 -2.21
N LEU A 85 4.04 12.69 -1.68
CA LEU A 85 4.75 12.29 -0.47
C LEU A 85 5.02 13.52 0.40
N LEU A 86 4.81 13.35 1.70
CA LEU A 86 5.14 14.34 2.72
C LEU A 86 5.84 13.68 3.90
N ILE A 87 6.87 14.32 4.44
CA ILE A 87 7.57 13.89 5.65
C ILE A 87 7.35 14.93 6.73
N LEU A 88 6.67 14.53 7.80
CA LEU A 88 6.46 15.32 9.00
C LEU A 88 7.40 14.80 10.10
N PHE A 89 8.13 15.69 10.77
CA PHE A 89 8.95 15.33 11.92
C PHE A 89 8.85 16.44 12.98
N GLN A 90 8.54 16.08 14.22
CA GLN A 90 8.35 17.01 15.35
C GLN A 90 7.36 18.16 15.06
N GLY A 91 6.30 17.87 14.29
CA GLY A 91 5.30 18.86 13.90
C GLY A 91 5.75 19.81 12.77
N GLN A 92 6.96 19.64 12.22
CA GLN A 92 7.45 20.41 11.10
C GLN A 92 7.51 19.58 9.82
N VAL A 93 7.10 20.17 8.69
CA VAL A 93 7.19 19.54 7.38
C VAL A 93 8.62 19.65 6.87
N LEU A 94 9.31 18.51 6.75
CA LEU A 94 10.70 18.47 6.31
C LEU A 94 10.82 18.40 4.78
N LEU A 95 9.92 17.68 4.12
CA LEU A 95 9.95 17.43 2.69
C LEU A 95 8.54 17.21 2.14
N ARG A 96 8.27 17.79 0.97
CA ARG A 96 7.11 17.47 0.12
C ARG A 96 7.59 17.17 -1.29
N ARG A 97 7.14 16.08 -1.90
CA ARG A 97 7.59 15.70 -3.25
C ARG A 97 6.52 14.93 -4.01
N GLY A 98 6.52 15.09 -5.33
CA GLY A 98 5.56 14.45 -6.23
C GLY A 98 4.51 15.47 -6.64
N ILE A 99 3.24 15.07 -6.67
CA ILE A 99 2.12 15.99 -6.95
C ILE A 99 1.75 16.68 -5.64
N LEU A 100 2.02 17.99 -5.56
CA LEU A 100 1.83 18.77 -4.35
C LEU A 100 0.36 19.15 -4.17
N GLY A 101 -0.13 19.04 -2.93
CA GLY A 101 -1.42 19.58 -2.54
C GLY A 101 -1.39 21.11 -2.41
N PRO A 102 -2.56 21.75 -2.35
CA PRO A 102 -2.69 23.21 -2.33
C PRO A 102 -2.13 23.84 -1.05
N ARG A 103 -2.12 23.09 0.05
CA ARG A 103 -1.65 23.51 1.37
C ARG A 103 -0.31 22.87 1.73
N SER A 104 0.58 23.65 2.33
CA SER A 104 1.89 23.19 2.84
C SER A 104 1.88 22.93 4.34
N ASP A 105 0.92 23.50 5.06
CA ASP A 105 0.75 23.36 6.49
C ASP A 105 0.07 22.03 6.84
N VAL A 106 0.63 21.36 7.84
CA VAL A 106 0.16 20.05 8.32
C VAL A 106 -0.18 20.21 9.78
N GLU A 107 -1.48 20.11 10.09
CA GLU A 107 -1.97 20.01 11.46
C GLU A 107 -2.31 18.55 11.76
N PRO A 108 -1.57 17.87 12.64
CA PRO A 108 -1.84 16.48 12.98
C PRO A 108 -3.24 16.32 13.58
N GLY A 109 -4.13 15.65 12.84
CA GLY A 109 -5.45 15.31 13.33
C GLY A 109 -5.45 13.99 14.10
N SER A 110 -6.62 13.37 14.24
CA SER A 110 -6.76 12.15 15.04
C SER A 110 -5.99 10.96 14.46
N ILE A 111 -5.83 10.89 13.13
CA ILE A 111 -5.19 9.75 12.46
C ILE A 111 -3.68 9.85 12.63
N LEU A 112 -3.09 11.00 12.32
CA LEU A 112 -1.65 11.23 12.47
C LEU A 112 -1.23 11.13 13.94
N ASN A 113 -2.02 11.69 14.87
CA ASN A 113 -1.73 11.55 16.30
C ASN A 113 -1.76 10.08 16.76
N ARG A 114 -2.70 9.28 16.24
CA ARG A 114 -2.74 7.84 16.55
C ARG A 114 -1.50 7.12 16.01
N VAL A 115 -1.03 7.45 14.82
CA VAL A 115 0.20 6.87 14.25
C VAL A 115 1.41 7.21 15.13
N LEU A 116 1.54 8.47 15.55
CA LEU A 116 2.62 8.92 16.43
C LEU A 116 2.58 8.25 17.82
N GLN A 117 1.38 8.09 18.40
CA GLN A 117 1.23 7.49 19.74
C GLN A 117 1.38 5.97 19.76
N THR A 118 0.90 5.29 18.71
CA THR A 118 0.90 3.82 18.67
C THR A 118 2.09 3.23 17.95
N GLU A 119 2.86 4.06 17.23
CA GLU A 119 3.96 3.66 16.35
C GLU A 119 3.54 2.56 15.36
N LYS A 120 2.26 2.55 14.99
CA LYS A 120 1.69 1.60 14.04
C LYS A 120 1.28 2.33 12.76
N PRO A 121 1.62 1.78 11.58
CA PRO A 121 1.18 2.37 10.34
C PRO A 121 -0.34 2.29 10.19
N ILE A 122 -0.91 3.30 9.56
CA ILE A 122 -2.32 3.33 9.18
C ILE A 122 -2.40 3.41 7.66
N TYR A 123 -3.08 2.45 7.05
CA TYR A 123 -3.39 2.44 5.62
C TYR A 123 -4.88 2.73 5.41
N LEU A 124 -5.16 3.88 4.81
CA LEU A 124 -6.48 4.28 4.36
C LEU A 124 -6.64 3.88 2.89
N VAL A 125 -7.38 2.79 2.69
CA VAL A 125 -7.47 2.12 1.39
C VAL A 125 -8.34 2.84 0.36
N ASP A 126 -9.26 3.69 0.81
CA ASP A 126 -10.12 4.53 -0.05
C ASP A 126 -10.49 5.79 0.72
N LEU A 127 -9.86 6.91 0.41
CA LEU A 127 -10.01 8.14 1.15
C LEU A 127 -11.44 8.73 1.05
N ASN A 128 -12.18 8.41 0.00
CA ASN A 128 -13.52 8.98 -0.24
C ASN A 128 -14.54 8.53 0.80
N ILE A 129 -14.37 7.33 1.36
CA ILE A 129 -15.26 6.75 2.36
C ILE A 129 -14.91 7.18 3.79
N TYR A 130 -13.76 7.84 4.00
CA TYR A 130 -13.32 8.27 5.33
C TYR A 130 -13.78 9.70 5.64
N PRO A 131 -14.60 9.91 6.70
CA PRO A 131 -15.02 11.25 7.10
C PRO A 131 -13.85 12.13 7.56
N GLY A 132 -12.79 11.51 8.11
CA GLY A 132 -11.56 12.19 8.54
C GLY A 132 -10.63 12.62 7.41
N ARG A 133 -11.01 12.48 6.13
CA ARG A 133 -10.17 12.86 4.98
C ARG A 133 -9.71 14.32 4.97
N VAL A 134 -10.46 15.19 5.67
CA VAL A 134 -10.17 16.63 5.79
C VAL A 134 -8.80 16.87 6.45
N GLU A 135 -8.33 15.93 7.30
CA GLU A 135 -7.00 15.95 7.91
C GLU A 135 -5.87 15.97 6.86
N PHE A 136 -6.11 15.42 5.67
CA PHE A 136 -5.10 15.29 4.61
C PHE A 136 -5.18 16.40 3.54
N GLY A 137 -5.75 17.56 3.87
CA GLY A 137 -5.88 18.69 2.92
C GLY A 137 -4.57 19.26 2.37
N PHE A 138 -3.42 18.80 2.86
CA PHE A 138 -2.08 19.12 2.35
C PHE A 138 -1.63 18.20 1.18
N LEU A 139 -2.36 17.12 0.92
CA LEU A 139 -2.22 16.27 -0.26
C LEU A 139 -3.16 16.75 -1.40
N PRO A 140 -2.99 16.28 -2.64
CA PRO A 140 -3.95 16.51 -3.72
C PRO A 140 -5.38 16.14 -3.30
N ASP A 141 -6.35 17.01 -3.59
CA ASP A 141 -7.74 16.87 -3.13
C ASP A 141 -8.41 15.54 -3.55
N ASN A 142 -7.99 14.98 -4.69
CA ASN A 142 -8.48 13.73 -5.23
C ASN A 142 -7.55 12.54 -4.97
N THR A 143 -6.73 12.59 -3.92
CA THR A 143 -5.96 11.43 -3.45
C THR A 143 -6.90 10.28 -3.08
N GLN A 144 -6.59 9.06 -3.56
CA GLN A 144 -7.48 7.91 -3.41
C GLN A 144 -7.06 6.97 -2.27
N GLY A 145 -5.75 6.80 -2.04
CA GLY A 145 -5.22 5.95 -0.98
C GLY A 145 -4.12 6.66 -0.22
N ILE A 146 -4.04 6.45 1.09
CA ILE A 146 -3.01 7.07 1.94
C ILE A 146 -2.38 6.03 2.87
N ILE A 147 -1.06 5.99 2.91
CA ILE A 147 -0.31 5.31 3.98
C ILE A 147 0.32 6.37 4.87
N CYS A 148 0.03 6.28 6.17
CA CYS A 148 0.74 7.02 7.22
C CYS A 148 1.65 6.04 7.95
N GLN A 149 2.94 6.09 7.64
CA GLN A 149 3.97 5.24 8.23
C GLN A 149 4.72 6.04 9.30
N PRO A 150 4.81 5.56 10.55
CA PRO A 150 5.60 6.23 11.58
C PRO A 150 7.09 6.21 11.23
N ILE A 151 7.79 7.29 11.55
CA ILE A 151 9.25 7.40 11.53
C ILE A 151 9.70 7.55 12.99
N GLY A 152 9.99 6.41 13.63
CA GLY A 152 10.18 6.36 15.08
C GLY A 152 8.94 6.88 15.82
N ASN A 153 9.16 7.59 16.93
CA ASN A 153 8.11 8.17 17.78
C ASN A 153 7.82 9.66 17.53
N LYS A 154 8.58 10.29 16.63
CA LYS A 154 8.58 11.76 16.43
C LYS A 154 8.17 12.19 15.03
N GLY A 155 8.09 11.27 14.07
CA GLY A 155 7.76 11.60 12.69
C GLY A 155 6.74 10.67 12.06
N VAL A 156 6.20 11.14 10.94
CA VAL A 156 5.31 10.36 10.08
C VAL A 156 5.67 10.62 8.62
N LEU A 157 5.86 9.54 7.88
CA LEU A 157 5.93 9.49 6.43
C LEU A 157 4.50 9.31 5.88
N ILE A 158 4.02 10.27 5.11
CA ILE A 158 2.68 10.28 4.55
C ILE A 158 2.79 10.12 3.03
N LEU A 159 2.11 9.11 2.50
CA LEU A 159 2.19 8.70 1.10
C LEU A 159 0.79 8.68 0.50
N GLY A 160 0.58 9.45 -0.57
CA GLY A 160 -0.65 9.52 -1.33
C GLY A 160 -0.57 8.79 -2.67
N ALA A 161 -1.54 7.93 -2.94
CA ALA A 161 -1.73 7.21 -4.19
C ALA A 161 -2.96 7.69 -4.95
N ASN A 162 -2.93 7.51 -6.27
CA ASN A 162 -3.97 7.95 -7.18
C ASN A 162 -5.02 6.89 -7.49
N ALA A 163 -4.96 5.73 -6.83
CA ALA A 163 -5.98 4.68 -6.95
C ALA A 163 -6.25 4.07 -5.56
N PRO A 164 -7.49 3.64 -5.26
CA PRO A 164 -7.79 3.00 -3.99
C PRO A 164 -7.19 1.59 -3.94
N ARG A 165 -6.84 1.09 -2.75
CA ARG A 165 -6.30 -0.27 -2.52
C ARG A 165 -5.08 -0.59 -3.40
N SER A 166 -4.28 0.42 -3.75
CA SER A 166 -3.19 0.30 -4.72
C SER A 166 -1.88 -0.24 -4.13
N TYR A 167 -1.62 -0.01 -2.83
CA TYR A 167 -0.41 -0.51 -2.18
C TYR A 167 -0.49 -2.01 -1.93
N THR A 168 0.59 -2.69 -2.31
CA THR A 168 0.79 -4.12 -2.05
C THR A 168 1.46 -4.32 -0.68
N LYS A 169 1.43 -5.56 -0.17
CA LYS A 169 2.20 -5.93 1.03
C LYS A 169 3.70 -5.74 0.87
N GLN A 170 4.21 -5.81 -0.36
CA GLN A 170 5.61 -5.54 -0.65
C GLN A 170 5.91 -4.05 -0.52
N ASP A 171 5.03 -3.19 -1.05
CA ASP A 171 5.14 -1.73 -0.88
C ASP A 171 5.12 -1.35 0.60
N GLU A 172 4.17 -1.90 1.38
CA GLU A 172 4.09 -1.63 2.83
C GLU A 172 5.40 -1.98 3.56
N ARG A 173 6.01 -3.13 3.26
CA ARG A 173 7.30 -3.53 3.85
C ARG A 173 8.44 -2.63 3.41
N TRP A 174 8.45 -2.23 2.14
CA TRP A 174 9.46 -1.32 1.59
C TRP A 174 9.37 0.06 2.24
N ILE A 175 8.16 0.58 2.38
CA ILE A 175 7.83 1.83 3.07
C ILE A 175 8.29 1.79 4.53
N ALA A 176 7.99 0.70 5.25
CA ALA A 176 8.43 0.51 6.63
C ALA A 176 9.96 0.51 6.75
N GLY A 177 10.66 -0.25 5.91
CA GLY A 177 12.13 -0.30 5.94
C GLY A 177 12.80 1.05 5.63
N ILE A 178 12.23 1.84 4.70
CA ILE A 178 12.70 3.20 4.44
C ILE A 178 12.43 4.10 5.65
N ALA A 179 11.26 4.00 6.28
CA ALA A 179 10.94 4.79 7.47
C ALA A 179 11.87 4.47 8.65
N ASP A 180 12.21 3.19 8.87
CA ASP A 180 13.18 2.78 9.89
C ASP A 180 14.56 3.41 9.65
N LYS A 181 15.02 3.41 8.39
CA LYS A 181 16.28 4.04 8.00
C LYS A 181 16.23 5.57 8.21
N LEU A 182 15.11 6.20 7.85
CA LEU A 182 14.90 7.63 8.06
C LEU A 182 14.90 7.98 9.55
N ALA A 183 14.35 7.14 10.42
CA ALA A 183 14.36 7.37 11.86
C ALA A 183 15.79 7.51 12.40
N VAL A 184 16.71 6.62 11.98
CA VAL A 184 18.14 6.72 12.33
C VAL A 184 18.77 8.01 11.81
N THR A 185 18.40 8.44 10.60
CA THR A 185 18.95 9.64 9.97
C THR A 185 18.45 10.92 10.65
N LEU A 186 17.18 10.96 11.04
CA LEU A 186 16.55 12.14 11.65
C LEU A 186 16.95 12.32 13.12
N ASN A 187 17.41 11.27 13.80
CA ASN A 187 18.02 11.39 15.14
C ASN A 187 19.24 12.33 15.17
N ILE A 188 19.88 12.58 14.03
CA ILE A 188 20.98 13.55 13.90
C ILE A 188 20.50 14.98 14.14
N ILE A 189 19.24 15.28 13.83
CA ILE A 189 18.64 16.61 14.05
C ILE A 189 18.22 16.77 15.51
N ASP A 190 17.82 15.68 16.17
CA ASP A 190 17.49 15.65 17.60
C ASP A 190 18.70 15.86 18.52
N SER A 191 19.92 15.70 18.01
CA SER A 191 21.18 15.80 18.76
C SER A 191 21.91 17.14 18.57
N ILE A 192 21.24 18.11 17.94
CA ILE A 192 21.68 19.50 17.76
C ILE A 192 20.77 20.39 18.61
#